data_AF-A0A925FI12-F1
#
_entry.id   AF-A0A925FI12-F1
#
_cell.length_a   1.000
_cell.length_b   1.000
_cell.length_c   1.000
_cell.angle_alpha   90.00
_cell.angle_beta   90.00
_cell.angle_gamma   90.00
#
_symmetry.space_group_name_H-M   'P 1'
#
loop_
_entity.id
_entity.type
_entity.pdbx_description
1 polymer ?
#
loop_
_entity_poly.entity_id
_entity_poly.type
_entity_poly.pdbx_seq_one_letter_code
_entity_poly.pdbx_strand_id
1 'polypeptide(L)'
;MRIGTFARLAFGGVLLTECGAALHRFEARRRLFEAAARRAYDLGRPLVVVGDPDAGAHTRLVRAYGCGDLCLDLQGCPMCQVMQAADLTAGPVPGVADDSAVVFVSCVLEYVADPEAAFRELQRMAGARENLFIVFVEPWTLTAALYPGARWAGGPDGERVSMAPVNAVRKRATVGGLLGLFALAVWPRARER
;
A
#
# COMPACT_ATOMS: atom_id res chain seq x y z
N MET A 1 17.87 7.51 32.52
CA MET A 1 16.96 8.32 31.67
C MET A 1 15.56 8.29 32.28
N ARG A 2 14.89 9.44 32.48
CA ARG A 2 13.55 9.50 33.11
C ARG A 2 12.49 8.90 32.16
N ILE A 3 11.55 8.11 32.69
CA ILE A 3 10.51 7.39 31.90
C ILE A 3 9.76 8.31 30.93
N GLY A 4 9.30 9.47 31.37
CA GLY A 4 8.61 10.42 30.47
C GLY A 4 9.50 11.02 29.37
N THR A 5 10.82 11.07 29.57
CA THR A 5 11.76 11.51 28.51
C THR A 5 11.94 10.42 27.47
N PHE A 6 12.08 9.17 27.93
CA PHE A 6 12.10 8.01 27.04
C PHE A 6 10.80 7.89 26.23
N ALA A 7 9.64 8.03 26.87
CA ALA A 7 8.34 7.96 26.19
C ALA A 7 8.19 9.03 25.09
N ARG A 8 8.66 10.26 25.32
CA ARG A 8 8.67 11.31 24.29
C ARG A 8 9.56 10.96 23.10
N LEU A 9 10.76 10.48 23.37
CA LEU A 9 11.69 10.08 22.32
C LEU A 9 11.15 8.88 21.53
N ALA A 10 10.59 7.89 22.22
CA ALA A 10 9.97 6.72 21.58
C ALA A 10 8.75 7.12 20.74
N PHE A 11 7.83 7.92 21.29
CA PHE A 11 6.65 8.39 20.57
C PHE A 11 7.04 9.24 19.34
N GLY A 12 7.96 10.19 19.52
CA GLY A 12 8.49 11.00 18.42
C GLY A 12 9.20 10.13 17.37
N GLY A 13 9.96 9.12 17.80
CA GLY A 13 10.60 8.14 16.93
C GLY A 13 9.59 7.39 16.06
N VAL A 14 8.50 6.89 16.67
CA VAL A 14 7.43 6.19 15.94
C VAL A 14 6.82 7.09 14.86
N LEU A 15 6.51 8.35 15.19
CA LEU A 15 5.95 9.29 14.22
C LEU A 15 6.93 9.60 13.08
N LEU A 16 8.21 9.84 13.40
CA LEU A 16 9.24 10.08 12.39
C LEU A 16 9.43 8.87 11.46
N THR A 17 9.41 7.65 12.02
CA THR A 17 9.51 6.43 11.20
C THR A 17 8.30 6.25 10.28
N GLU A 18 7.09 6.59 10.74
CA GLU A 18 5.89 6.53 9.90
C GLU A 18 5.95 7.55 8.76
N CYS A 19 6.38 8.78 9.05
CA CYS A 19 6.59 9.80 8.01
C CYS A 19 7.67 9.38 7.00
N GLY A 20 8.78 8.83 7.48
CA GLY A 20 9.85 8.30 6.62
C GLY A 20 9.35 7.19 5.70
N ALA A 21 8.58 6.23 6.24
CA ALA A 21 7.97 5.16 5.45
C ALA A 21 6.97 5.71 4.42
N ALA A 22 6.14 6.69 4.80
CA ALA A 22 5.20 7.32 3.87
C ALA A 22 5.91 8.01 2.69
N LEU A 23 7.03 8.72 2.95
CA LEU A 23 7.85 9.34 1.91
C LEU A 23 8.53 8.30 1.03
N HIS A 24 9.12 7.27 1.64
CA HIS A 24 9.74 6.16 0.92
C HIS A 24 8.75 5.49 -0.04
N ARG A 25 7.56 5.15 0.45
CA ARG A 25 6.47 4.56 -0.33
C ARG A 25 5.93 5.51 -1.40
N PHE A 26 5.88 6.81 -1.16
CA PHE A 26 5.53 7.79 -2.19
C PHE A 26 6.53 7.75 -3.36
N GLU A 27 7.83 7.81 -3.06
CA GLU A 27 8.87 7.77 -4.08
C GLU A 27 8.95 6.40 -4.78
N ALA A 28 8.73 5.31 -4.05
CA ALA A 28 8.66 3.96 -4.63
C ALA A 28 7.53 3.86 -5.66
N ARG A 29 6.33 4.38 -5.34
CA ARG A 29 5.20 4.44 -6.28
C ARG A 29 5.54 5.22 -7.54
N ARG A 30 6.17 6.38 -7.39
CA ARG A 30 6.58 7.22 -8.53
C ARG A 30 7.58 6.49 -9.44
N ARG A 31 8.65 5.94 -8.86
CA ARG A 31 9.70 5.24 -9.61
C ARG A 31 9.20 3.97 -10.30
N LEU A 32 8.44 3.14 -9.58
CA LEU A 32 7.93 1.89 -10.16
C LEU A 32 6.88 2.16 -11.23
N PHE A 33 6.04 3.19 -11.08
CA PHE A 33 5.12 3.59 -12.14
C PHE A 33 5.86 4.05 -13.39
N GLU A 34 6.89 4.90 -13.24
CA GLU A 34 7.70 5.34 -14.39
C GLU A 34 8.43 4.17 -15.07
N ALA A 35 8.87 3.17 -14.31
CA ALA A 35 9.48 1.96 -14.86
C ALA A 35 8.45 1.11 -15.61
N ALA A 36 7.26 0.93 -15.04
CA ALA A 36 6.15 0.21 -15.67
C ALA A 36 5.70 0.89 -16.98
N ALA A 37 5.58 2.22 -16.97
CA ALA A 37 5.20 3.00 -18.15
C ALA A 37 6.23 2.90 -19.28
N ARG A 38 7.53 2.98 -18.95
CA ARG A 38 8.61 2.74 -19.92
C ARG A 38 8.55 1.32 -20.48
N ARG A 39 8.39 0.32 -19.61
CA ARG A 39 8.29 -1.09 -20.03
C ARG A 39 7.08 -1.33 -20.95
N ALA A 40 5.94 -0.73 -20.64
CA ALA A 40 4.72 -0.79 -21.46
C ALA A 40 4.97 -0.21 -22.86
N TYR A 41 5.59 0.97 -22.91
CA TYR A 41 5.99 1.63 -24.15
C TYR A 41 6.96 0.78 -24.97
N ASP A 42 8.03 0.27 -24.36
CA ASP A 42 9.06 -0.52 -25.05
C ASP A 42 8.51 -1.83 -25.63
N LEU A 43 7.51 -2.43 -24.98
CA LEU A 43 6.85 -3.64 -25.45
C LEU A 43 5.67 -3.39 -26.40
N GLY A 44 5.21 -2.14 -26.53
CA GLY A 44 3.97 -1.83 -27.25
C GLY A 44 2.73 -2.47 -26.60
N ARG A 45 2.73 -2.62 -25.27
CA ARG A 45 1.64 -3.22 -24.49
C ARG A 45 0.92 -2.16 -23.66
N PRO A 46 -0.39 -2.30 -23.40
CA PRO A 46 -1.10 -1.40 -22.50
C PRO A 46 -0.53 -1.45 -21.07
N LEU A 47 -0.48 -0.29 -20.42
CA LEU A 47 -0.22 -0.15 -19.00
C LEU A 47 -1.52 -0.23 -18.22
N VAL A 48 -1.73 -1.32 -17.49
CA VAL A 48 -2.82 -1.48 -16.53
C VAL A 48 -2.34 -0.99 -15.17
N VAL A 49 -3.02 0.01 -14.62
CA VAL A 49 -2.79 0.52 -13.26
C VAL A 49 -3.84 -0.06 -12.33
N VAL A 50 -3.40 -0.59 -11.21
CA VAL A 50 -4.26 -1.23 -10.21
C VAL A 50 -4.13 -0.48 -8.89
N GLY A 51 -5.26 0.05 -8.42
CA GLY A 51 -5.38 0.93 -7.27
C GLY A 51 -5.54 2.40 -7.69
N ASP A 52 -6.64 3.02 -7.27
CA ASP A 52 -6.98 4.40 -7.62
C ASP A 52 -5.86 5.40 -7.23
N PRO A 53 -5.23 6.10 -8.20
CA PRO A 53 -4.22 7.12 -7.94
C PRO A 53 -4.67 8.21 -6.97
N ASP A 54 -5.98 8.46 -6.85
CA ASP A 54 -6.56 9.56 -6.10
C ASP A 54 -7.24 9.12 -4.78
N ALA A 55 -7.30 7.82 -4.46
CA ALA A 55 -7.99 7.33 -3.26
C ALA A 55 -7.22 7.56 -1.95
N GLY A 56 -5.88 7.63 -2.01
CA GLY A 56 -5.02 7.72 -0.83
C GLY A 56 -5.08 9.09 -0.14
N ALA A 57 -4.99 9.10 1.20
CA ALA A 57 -5.02 10.33 2.00
C ALA A 57 -4.01 11.40 1.53
N HIS A 58 -2.81 10.98 1.12
CA HIS A 58 -1.77 11.87 0.60
C HIS A 58 -1.86 12.09 -0.91
N THR A 59 -2.40 11.13 -1.67
CA THR A 59 -2.43 11.23 -3.13
C THR A 59 -3.53 12.16 -3.65
N ARG A 60 -4.53 12.46 -2.82
CA ARG A 60 -5.49 13.56 -3.04
C ARG A 60 -4.84 14.95 -3.10
N LEU A 61 -3.66 15.12 -2.51
CA LEU A 61 -2.91 16.38 -2.54
C LEU A 61 -1.94 16.42 -3.71
N VAL A 62 -1.15 15.35 -3.88
CA VAL A 62 -0.20 15.18 -4.98
C VAL A 62 -0.21 13.73 -5.43
N ARG A 63 -0.53 13.49 -6.70
CA ARG A 63 -0.48 12.13 -7.27
C ARG A 63 0.95 11.62 -7.30
N ALA A 64 1.13 10.38 -6.83
CA ALA A 64 2.41 9.68 -6.94
C ALA A 64 2.59 8.98 -8.30
N TYR A 65 1.50 8.67 -9.00
CA TYR A 65 1.49 7.92 -10.25
C TYR A 65 0.26 8.30 -11.10
N GLY A 66 0.26 7.91 -12.39
CA GLY A 66 -0.81 8.19 -13.33
C GLY A 66 -1.83 7.06 -13.48
N CYS A 67 -2.82 7.24 -14.37
CA CYS A 67 -3.91 6.30 -14.59
C CYS A 67 -3.57 5.10 -15.49
N GLY A 68 -2.44 5.15 -16.22
CA GLY A 68 -2.16 4.21 -17.30
C GLY A 68 -3.15 4.29 -18.44
N ASP A 69 -3.20 3.23 -19.25
CA ASP A 69 -4.18 3.06 -20.34
C ASP A 69 -5.51 2.50 -19.82
N LEU A 70 -5.48 1.80 -18.68
CA LEU A 70 -6.65 1.29 -17.96
C LEU A 70 -6.39 1.33 -16.45
N CYS A 71 -7.25 2.00 -15.69
CA CYS A 71 -7.23 1.98 -14.23
C CYS A 71 -8.25 0.99 -13.67
N LEU A 72 -7.78 0.06 -12.83
CA LEU A 72 -8.58 -0.93 -12.12
C LEU A 72 -8.58 -0.63 -10.62
N ASP A 73 -9.75 -0.58 -10.02
CA ASP A 73 -9.90 -0.47 -8.57
C ASP A 73 -11.21 -1.12 -8.14
N LEU A 74 -11.34 -1.56 -6.89
CA LEU A 74 -12.58 -2.18 -6.40
C LEU A 74 -13.77 -1.20 -6.48
N GLN A 75 -13.52 0.09 -6.28
CA GLN A 75 -14.52 1.15 -6.40
C GLN A 75 -14.47 1.89 -7.74
N GLY A 76 -13.51 1.54 -8.62
CA GLY A 76 -13.18 2.29 -9.83
C GLY A 76 -12.33 3.53 -9.55
N CYS A 77 -11.81 4.14 -10.62
CA CYS A 77 -10.92 5.31 -10.54
C CYS A 77 -11.59 6.53 -11.21
N PRO A 78 -12.45 7.29 -10.52
CA PRO A 78 -13.33 8.29 -11.16
C PRO A 78 -12.57 9.46 -11.83
N MET A 79 -11.33 9.69 -11.45
CA MET A 79 -10.48 10.75 -11.99
C MET A 79 -9.61 10.28 -13.17
N CYS A 80 -9.77 9.02 -13.60
CA CYS A 80 -9.10 8.43 -14.75
C CYS A 80 -10.05 8.34 -15.93
N GLN A 81 -9.55 8.65 -17.13
CA GLN A 81 -10.37 8.68 -18.35
C GLN A 81 -10.87 7.29 -18.74
N VAL A 82 -10.02 6.28 -18.60
CA VAL A 82 -10.33 4.87 -18.85
C VAL A 82 -10.18 4.13 -17.54
N MET A 83 -11.30 3.64 -17.00
CA MET A 83 -11.34 2.97 -15.72
C MET A 83 -12.38 1.85 -15.70
N GLN A 84 -12.17 0.90 -14.82
CA GLN A 84 -13.10 -0.20 -14.57
C GLN A 84 -13.09 -0.56 -13.09
N ALA A 85 -14.28 -0.63 -12.50
CA ALA A 85 -14.45 -1.20 -11.17
C ALA A 85 -14.30 -2.73 -11.27
N ALA A 86 -13.36 -3.30 -10.53
CA ALA A 86 -13.07 -4.73 -10.59
C ALA A 86 -12.60 -5.28 -9.23
N ASP A 87 -13.16 -6.43 -8.85
CA ASP A 87 -12.65 -7.23 -7.75
C ASP A 87 -11.64 -8.26 -8.30
N LEU A 88 -10.35 -8.02 -8.06
CA LEU A 88 -9.26 -8.90 -8.52
C LEU A 88 -9.34 -10.31 -7.91
N THR A 89 -10.11 -10.48 -6.83
CA THR A 89 -10.28 -11.77 -6.17
C THR A 89 -11.37 -12.61 -6.83
N ALA A 90 -12.21 -12.01 -7.67
CA ALA A 90 -13.33 -12.68 -8.34
C ALA A 90 -12.93 -13.47 -9.61
N GLY A 91 -11.66 -13.37 -10.03
CA GLY A 91 -11.13 -14.03 -11.22
C GLY A 91 -10.80 -13.04 -12.35
N PRO A 92 -10.75 -13.51 -13.61
CA PRO A 92 -10.34 -12.71 -14.75
C PRO A 92 -11.13 -11.42 -14.91
N VAL A 93 -10.45 -10.28 -14.91
CA VAL A 93 -11.04 -8.98 -15.19
C VAL A 93 -11.47 -8.92 -16.66
N PRO A 94 -12.77 -8.65 -16.95
CA PRO A 94 -13.26 -8.56 -18.32
C PRO A 94 -12.48 -7.51 -19.12
N GLY A 95 -12.12 -7.84 -20.37
CA GLY A 95 -11.42 -6.94 -21.28
C GLY A 95 -9.90 -6.95 -21.15
N VAL A 96 -9.32 -7.66 -20.17
CA VAL A 96 -7.86 -7.82 -20.03
C VAL A 96 -7.48 -9.28 -20.28
N ALA A 97 -6.85 -9.55 -21.42
CA ALA A 97 -6.42 -10.89 -21.81
C ALA A 97 -5.17 -11.36 -21.03
N ASP A 98 -4.92 -12.66 -21.06
CA ASP A 98 -3.69 -13.27 -20.51
C ASP A 98 -2.46 -12.73 -21.25
N ASP A 99 -1.37 -12.48 -20.53
CA ASP A 99 -0.10 -11.98 -21.06
C ASP A 99 -0.27 -10.81 -22.05
N SER A 100 -1.14 -9.87 -21.71
CA SER A 100 -1.47 -8.75 -22.60
C SER A 100 -0.99 -7.40 -22.10
N ALA A 101 -0.76 -7.23 -20.79
CA ALA A 101 -0.47 -5.92 -20.21
C ALA A 101 0.87 -5.87 -19.48
N VAL A 102 1.38 -4.65 -19.29
CA VAL A 102 2.29 -4.34 -18.19
C VAL A 102 1.43 -3.83 -17.05
N VAL A 103 1.64 -4.33 -15.84
CA VAL A 103 0.77 -4.12 -14.70
C VAL A 103 1.53 -3.37 -13.60
N PHE A 104 1.01 -2.22 -13.19
CA PHE A 104 1.49 -1.49 -12.02
C PHE A 104 0.45 -1.55 -10.90
N VAL A 105 0.86 -1.88 -9.68
CA VAL A 105 -0.01 -2.06 -8.52
C VAL A 105 0.51 -1.22 -7.36
N SER A 106 -0.35 -0.37 -6.81
CA SER A 106 0.02 0.50 -5.68
C SER A 106 -0.80 0.17 -4.43
N CYS A 107 -0.20 -0.60 -3.51
CA CYS A 107 -0.72 -0.88 -2.18
C CYS A 107 -2.14 -1.48 -2.21
N VAL A 108 -2.42 -2.43 -3.10
CA VAL A 108 -3.76 -3.04 -3.25
C VAL A 108 -3.90 -4.33 -2.46
N LEU A 109 -2.85 -5.15 -2.41
CA LEU A 109 -2.90 -6.50 -1.82
C LEU A 109 -3.18 -6.47 -0.31
N GLU A 110 -2.96 -5.33 0.34
CA GLU A 110 -3.24 -5.08 1.75
C GLU A 110 -4.75 -5.02 2.07
N TYR A 111 -5.59 -4.79 1.06
CA TYR A 111 -7.00 -4.44 1.23
C TYR A 111 -7.99 -5.44 0.61
N VAL A 112 -7.53 -6.28 -0.31
CA VAL A 112 -8.35 -7.30 -0.99
C VAL A 112 -8.82 -8.41 -0.04
N ALA A 113 -9.86 -9.14 -0.44
CA ALA A 113 -10.40 -10.27 0.32
C ALA A 113 -9.41 -11.45 0.37
N ASP A 114 -8.78 -11.76 -0.76
CA ASP A 114 -7.81 -12.85 -0.94
C ASP A 114 -6.60 -12.34 -1.75
N PRO A 115 -5.44 -12.12 -1.12
CA PRO A 115 -4.26 -11.59 -1.78
C PRO A 115 -3.63 -12.60 -2.75
N GLU A 116 -3.80 -13.91 -2.53
CA GLU A 116 -3.27 -14.94 -3.42
C GLU A 116 -4.11 -15.03 -4.70
N ALA A 117 -5.43 -14.94 -4.60
CA ALA A 117 -6.31 -14.83 -5.76
C ALA A 117 -6.04 -13.56 -6.57
N ALA A 118 -5.96 -12.41 -5.90
CA ALA A 118 -5.63 -11.15 -6.57
C ALA A 118 -4.26 -11.19 -7.25
N PHE A 119 -3.24 -11.75 -6.59
CA PHE A 119 -1.91 -11.86 -7.18
C PHE A 119 -1.87 -12.80 -8.40
N ARG A 120 -2.61 -13.91 -8.38
CA ARG A 120 -2.75 -14.77 -9.57
C ARG A 120 -3.36 -14.02 -10.75
N GLU A 121 -4.37 -13.20 -10.49
CA GLU A 121 -4.99 -12.38 -11.54
C GLU A 121 -4.01 -11.34 -12.11
N LEU A 122 -3.22 -10.68 -11.25
CA LEU A 122 -2.17 -9.76 -11.69
C LEU A 122 -1.09 -10.46 -12.53
N GLN A 123 -0.68 -11.67 -12.13
CA GLN A 123 0.27 -12.48 -12.88
C GLN A 123 -0.30 -12.92 -14.24
N ARG A 124 -1.58 -13.30 -14.31
CA ARG A 124 -2.26 -13.65 -15.55
C ARG A 124 -2.21 -12.51 -16.56
N MET A 125 -2.58 -11.29 -16.15
CA MET A 125 -2.53 -10.10 -17.01
C MET A 125 -1.11 -9.78 -17.49
N ALA A 126 -0.14 -9.87 -16.58
CA ALA A 126 1.26 -9.52 -16.86
C ALA A 126 1.97 -10.57 -17.73
N GLY A 127 1.60 -11.85 -17.59
CA GLY A 127 2.18 -13.02 -18.23
C GLY A 127 3.61 -13.37 -17.77
N ALA A 128 4.40 -12.37 -17.42
CA ALA A 128 5.77 -12.49 -16.93
C ALA A 128 6.03 -11.52 -15.77
N ARG A 129 6.96 -11.89 -14.87
CA ARG A 129 7.28 -11.11 -13.67
C ARG A 129 7.84 -9.73 -14.01
N GLU A 130 8.59 -9.62 -15.09
CA GLU A 130 9.21 -8.37 -15.56
C GLU A 130 8.17 -7.34 -16.03
N ASN A 131 6.93 -7.78 -16.21
CA ASN A 131 5.80 -6.93 -16.57
C ASN A 131 4.91 -6.60 -15.36
N LEU A 132 5.26 -7.03 -14.15
CA LEU A 132 4.46 -6.82 -12.93
C LEU A 132 5.24 -6.00 -11.89
N PHE A 133 4.78 -4.78 -11.65
CA PHE A 133 5.40 -3.81 -10.76
C PHE A 133 4.48 -3.57 -9.56
N ILE A 134 4.89 -4.01 -8.37
CA ILE A 134 4.05 -3.93 -7.15
C ILE A 134 4.75 -3.11 -6.07
N VAL A 135 4.02 -2.14 -5.52
CA VAL A 135 4.40 -1.44 -4.29
C VAL A 135 3.53 -1.91 -3.15
N PHE A 136 4.16 -2.30 -2.04
CA PHE A 136 3.50 -2.69 -0.81
C PHE A 136 3.53 -1.57 0.24
N VAL A 137 2.64 -1.66 1.22
CA VAL A 137 2.77 -0.95 2.49
C VAL A 137 3.76 -1.70 3.36
N GLU A 138 4.76 -1.00 3.90
CA GLU A 138 5.77 -1.62 4.75
C GLU A 138 5.11 -2.28 5.99
N PRO A 139 5.31 -3.59 6.21
CA PRO A 139 4.46 -4.37 7.11
C PRO A 139 4.62 -4.02 8.59
N TRP A 140 5.61 -3.22 8.97
CA TRP A 140 5.86 -2.76 10.34
C TRP A 140 5.28 -1.36 10.64
N THR A 141 4.70 -0.70 9.64
CA THR A 141 4.17 0.67 9.78
C THR A 141 2.84 0.73 10.52
N LEU A 142 2.52 1.91 11.04
CA LEU A 142 1.18 2.23 11.54
C LEU A 142 0.16 2.15 10.40
N THR A 143 0.52 2.59 9.19
CA THR A 143 -0.33 2.44 8.01
C THR A 143 -0.74 0.97 7.81
N ALA A 144 0.22 0.03 7.81
CA ALA A 144 -0.09 -1.39 7.63
C ALA A 144 -1.01 -1.97 8.71
N ALA A 145 -0.96 -1.44 9.94
CA ALA A 145 -1.80 -1.91 11.04
C ALA A 145 -3.17 -1.22 11.10
N LEU A 146 -3.22 0.09 10.82
CA LEU A 146 -4.33 0.95 11.22
C LEU A 146 -5.08 1.61 10.05
N TYR A 147 -4.54 1.56 8.82
CA TYR A 147 -5.22 2.19 7.69
C TYR A 147 -6.62 1.58 7.48
N PRO A 148 -7.65 2.39 7.19
CA PRO A 148 -9.00 1.88 6.96
C PRO A 148 -9.00 0.79 5.89
N GLY A 149 -9.65 -0.34 6.20
CA GLY A 149 -9.71 -1.48 5.29
C GLY A 149 -8.48 -2.38 5.29
N ALA A 150 -7.39 -2.06 6.02
CA ALA A 150 -6.21 -2.94 6.11
C ALA A 150 -6.60 -4.32 6.65
N ARG A 151 -6.39 -5.34 5.80
CA ARG A 151 -6.64 -6.77 6.06
C ARG A 151 -5.35 -7.57 6.10
N TRP A 152 -4.34 -7.15 5.33
CA TRP A 152 -3.10 -7.87 5.16
C TRP A 152 -1.89 -6.94 5.31
N ALA A 153 -0.78 -7.52 5.75
CA ALA A 153 0.52 -6.86 5.80
C ALA A 153 1.58 -7.88 5.39
N GLY A 154 2.43 -7.50 4.44
CA GLY A 154 3.38 -8.44 3.86
C GLY A 154 4.17 -7.81 2.73
N GLY A 155 4.64 -8.65 1.83
CA GLY A 155 5.47 -8.21 0.73
C GLY A 155 5.86 -9.35 -0.21
N PRO A 156 6.83 -9.11 -1.10
CA PRO A 156 7.32 -10.14 -2.01
C PRO A 156 8.06 -11.24 -1.25
N ASP A 157 7.84 -12.49 -1.66
CA ASP A 157 8.54 -13.69 -1.19
C ASP A 157 8.93 -14.55 -2.40
N GLY A 158 10.12 -14.29 -2.94
CA GLY A 158 10.54 -14.88 -4.21
C GLY A 158 9.54 -14.56 -5.33
N GLU A 159 8.97 -15.59 -5.94
CA GLU A 159 7.95 -15.52 -7.02
C GLU A 159 6.51 -15.35 -6.51
N ARG A 160 6.32 -15.29 -5.19
CA ARG A 160 5.01 -15.18 -4.55
C ARG A 160 4.90 -13.89 -3.75
N VAL A 161 3.72 -13.67 -3.19
CA VAL A 161 3.48 -12.67 -2.15
C VAL A 161 3.20 -13.40 -0.84
N SER A 162 3.85 -12.97 0.23
CA SER A 162 3.63 -13.51 1.58
C SER A 162 2.92 -12.44 2.39
N MET A 163 1.65 -12.71 2.72
CA MET A 163 0.74 -11.76 3.34
C MET A 163 0.18 -12.32 4.65
N ALA A 164 0.41 -11.62 5.75
CA ALA A 164 -0.10 -12.00 7.06
C ALA A 164 -1.35 -11.18 7.43
N PRO A 165 -2.38 -11.79 8.05
CA PRO A 165 -3.60 -11.08 8.39
C PRO A 165 -3.37 -10.03 9.48
N VAL A 166 -3.95 -8.84 9.28
CA VAL A 166 -3.99 -7.74 10.25
C VAL A 166 -5.23 -7.90 11.12
N ASN A 167 -5.10 -8.74 12.16
CA ASN A 167 -6.19 -9.07 13.06
C ASN A 167 -6.47 -7.98 14.11
N ALA A 168 -7.60 -8.11 14.82
CA ALA A 168 -8.02 -7.18 15.87
C ALA A 168 -7.02 -7.10 17.05
N VAL A 169 -6.25 -8.16 17.31
CA VAL A 169 -5.22 -8.14 18.36
C VAL A 169 -4.10 -7.19 17.97
N ARG A 170 -3.57 -7.31 16.74
CA ARG A 170 -2.55 -6.41 16.21
C ARG A 170 -3.01 -4.94 16.21
N LYS A 171 -4.25 -4.68 15.78
CA LYS A 171 -4.83 -3.32 15.79
C LYS A 171 -4.88 -2.74 17.21
N ARG A 172 -5.44 -3.50 18.16
CA ARG A 172 -5.55 -3.08 19.57
C ARG A 172 -4.19 -2.90 20.23
N ALA A 173 -3.24 -3.79 19.98
CA ALA A 173 -1.88 -3.68 20.52
C ALA A 173 -1.18 -2.41 20.01
N THR A 174 -1.32 -2.10 18.71
CA THR A 174 -0.75 -0.89 18.10
C THR A 174 -1.37 0.37 18.71
N VAL A 175 -2.70 0.45 18.76
CA VAL A 175 -3.41 1.60 19.36
C VAL A 175 -3.08 1.75 20.84
N GLY A 176 -3.12 0.66 21.61
CA GLY A 176 -2.79 0.66 23.04
C GLY A 176 -1.35 1.10 23.31
N GLY A 177 -0.39 0.62 22.51
CA GLY A 177 1.01 1.05 22.58
C GLY A 177 1.18 2.54 22.32
N LEU A 178 0.53 3.07 21.28
CA LEU A 178 0.56 4.51 20.97
C LEU A 178 -0.06 5.36 22.08
N LEU A 179 -1.23 4.97 22.59
CA LEU A 179 -1.90 5.68 23.68
C LEU A 179 -1.09 5.64 24.99
N GLY A 180 -0.47 4.49 25.31
CA GLY A 180 0.40 4.34 26.47
C GLY A 180 1.65 5.22 26.36
N LEU A 181 2.32 5.22 25.20
CA LEU A 181 3.45 6.10 24.93
C LEU A 181 3.06 7.57 25.04
N PHE A 182 1.92 7.95 24.45
CA PHE A 182 1.41 9.31 24.52
C PHE A 182 1.12 9.72 25.97
N ALA A 183 0.39 8.90 26.73
CA ALA A 183 0.06 9.18 28.13
C ALA A 183 1.31 9.36 28.99
N LEU A 184 2.31 8.50 28.85
CA LEU A 184 3.60 8.61 29.56
C LEU A 184 4.41 9.83 29.11
N ALA A 185 4.29 10.23 27.84
CA ALA A 185 4.98 11.40 27.29
C ALA A 185 4.38 12.72 27.82
N VAL A 186 3.07 12.78 28.05
CA VAL A 186 2.37 13.98 28.54
C VAL A 186 2.19 14.01 30.05
N TRP A 187 2.44 12.90 30.77
CA TRP A 187 2.22 12.82 32.21
C TRP A 187 2.99 13.91 32.97
N PRO A 188 2.31 14.73 33.78
CA PRO A 188 2.94 15.80 34.52
C PRO A 188 3.94 15.22 35.52
N ARG A 189 5.15 15.82 35.58
CA ARG A 189 6.09 15.50 36.65
C ARG A 189 5.43 15.90 37.97
N ALA A 190 5.27 14.97 38.91
CA ALA A 190 5.02 15.37 40.29
C ALA A 190 6.09 16.39 40.66
N ARG A 191 5.68 17.60 41.02
CA ARG A 191 6.55 18.61 41.61
C ARG A 191 7.18 17.96 42.84
N GLU A 192 8.46 17.60 42.77
CA GLU A 192 9.29 17.42 43.96
C GLU A 192 9.20 18.77 44.71
N ARG A 193 8.42 18.79 45.80
CA ARG A 193 8.44 19.85 46.81
C ARG A 193 9.57 19.55 47.77
#